data_AF-A0AA36ITV0-F1
#
_entry.id   AF-A0AA36ITV0-F1
#
_cell.length_a   1.000
_cell.length_b   1.000
_cell.length_c   1.000
_cell.angle_alpha   90.00
_cell.angle_beta   90.00
_cell.angle_gamma   90.00
#
_symmetry.space_group_name_H-M   'P 1'
#
loop_
_entity.id
_entity.type
_entity.pdbx_description
1 polymer ?
#
loop_
_entity_poly.entity_id
_entity_poly.type
_entity_poly.pdbx_seq_one_letter_code
_entity_poly.pdbx_strand_id
1 'polypeptide(L)'
;MVDDTIAKVKAVGGFDGTATNECGYGKLALQMLSVCLVNDPMGVAQTVQSAGESFASPVLTLLLDIPWVATALSGWPLFGLLAQVSLRKADLLKDVINQEGIDGLASKSSRSYFEAMRSAMNSSDLGSMADATLKYLEDPEPTGEGGVLGALTALATQAAVQSSVQERLNLINGLQEAMKKAVRTSADLDLMLATRWPLWSLIHFTVDAISVA
;
A
#
# COMPACT_ATOMS: atom_id res chain seq x y z
N MET A 1 -29.08 10.81 4.67
CA MET A 1 -27.71 11.35 4.87
C MET A 1 -26.92 11.33 3.56
N VAL A 2 -26.90 10.21 2.82
CA VAL A 2 -26.22 10.11 1.51
C VAL A 2 -26.91 10.99 0.45
N ASP A 3 -28.24 11.02 0.42
CA ASP A 3 -28.99 11.83 -0.58
C ASP A 3 -28.74 13.33 -0.46
N ASP A 4 -28.58 13.81 0.77
CA ASP A 4 -28.30 15.21 1.08
C ASP A 4 -26.88 15.62 0.66
N THR A 5 -25.91 14.70 0.82
CA THR A 5 -24.55 14.88 0.34
C THR A 5 -24.48 14.83 -1.19
N ILE A 6 -25.20 13.91 -1.83
CA ILE A 6 -25.30 13.83 -3.30
C ILE A 6 -25.91 15.11 -3.87
N ALA A 7 -26.96 15.66 -3.23
CA ALA A 7 -27.57 16.91 -3.63
C ALA A 7 -26.59 18.10 -3.53
N LYS A 8 -25.80 18.17 -2.45
CA LYS A 8 -24.77 19.20 -2.27
C LYS A 8 -23.64 19.09 -3.30
N VAL A 9 -23.17 17.87 -3.61
CA VAL A 9 -22.13 17.64 -4.63
C VAL A 9 -22.65 17.96 -6.04
N LYS A 10 -23.91 17.62 -6.35
CA LYS A 10 -24.55 18.02 -7.62
C LYS A 10 -24.71 19.54 -7.73
N ALA A 11 -25.07 20.22 -6.64
CA ALA A 11 -25.28 21.67 -6.64
C ALA A 11 -24.00 22.47 -6.93
N VAL A 12 -22.82 21.91 -6.64
CA VAL A 12 -21.52 22.52 -6.96
C VAL A 12 -20.90 21.96 -8.26
N GLY A 13 -21.65 21.19 -9.05
CA GLY A 13 -21.20 20.65 -10.33
C GLY A 13 -20.24 19.44 -10.23
N GLY A 14 -20.17 18.76 -9.09
CA GLY A 14 -19.20 17.67 -8.86
C GLY A 14 -19.41 16.38 -9.67
N PHE A 15 -20.51 16.26 -10.43
CA PHE A 15 -20.81 15.14 -11.33
C PHE A 15 -21.17 15.60 -12.76
N ASP A 16 -20.93 16.87 -13.09
CA ASP A 16 -21.20 17.37 -14.42
C ASP A 16 -20.15 16.81 -15.39
N GLY A 17 -20.55 16.08 -16.43
CA GLY A 17 -19.65 15.53 -17.45
C GLY A 17 -18.95 16.59 -18.30
N THR A 18 -19.30 17.87 -18.12
CA THR A 18 -18.61 19.04 -18.69
C THR A 18 -17.71 19.77 -17.71
N ALA A 19 -17.66 19.33 -16.43
CA ALA A 19 -16.68 19.79 -15.47
C ALA A 19 -15.30 19.33 -15.94
N THR A 20 -14.61 20.20 -16.67
CA THR A 20 -13.23 20.03 -17.13
C THR A 20 -12.22 19.82 -16.00
N ASN A 21 -12.68 19.91 -14.75
CA ASN A 21 -11.92 19.76 -13.51
C ASN A 21 -12.57 18.74 -12.55
N GLU A 22 -12.98 17.55 -13.02
CA GLU A 22 -12.97 16.39 -12.10
C GLU A 22 -11.59 16.38 -11.42
N CYS A 23 -11.53 16.53 -10.09
CA CYS A 23 -10.24 16.58 -9.43
C CYS A 23 -9.53 15.26 -9.73
N GLY A 24 -8.29 15.31 -10.24
CA GLY A 24 -7.56 14.11 -10.67
C GLY A 24 -7.52 13.02 -9.58
N TYR A 25 -7.56 13.44 -8.31
CA TYR A 25 -7.70 12.58 -7.14
C TYR A 25 -9.01 11.76 -7.09
N GLY A 26 -10.15 12.37 -7.45
CA GLY A 26 -11.45 11.70 -7.47
C GLY A 26 -11.51 10.66 -8.58
N LYS A 27 -11.07 11.02 -9.79
CA LYS A 27 -10.95 10.08 -10.92
C LYS A 27 -10.02 8.92 -10.58
N LEU A 28 -8.87 9.21 -9.98
CA LEU A 28 -7.92 8.18 -9.57
C LEU A 28 -8.49 7.28 -8.47
N ALA A 29 -9.22 7.82 -7.50
CA ALA A 29 -9.89 7.03 -6.47
C ALA A 29 -10.93 6.07 -7.08
N LEU A 30 -11.74 6.54 -8.03
CA LEU A 30 -12.69 5.69 -8.75
C LEU A 30 -11.97 4.60 -9.56
N GLN A 31 -10.84 4.92 -10.19
CA GLN A 31 -10.03 3.92 -10.89
C GLN A 31 -9.47 2.86 -9.92
N MET A 32 -8.91 3.26 -8.78
CA MET A 32 -8.44 2.32 -7.74
C MET A 32 -9.59 1.43 -7.23
N LEU A 33 -10.74 2.02 -6.91
CA LEU A 33 -11.91 1.30 -6.44
C LEU A 33 -12.47 0.35 -7.51
N SER A 34 -12.40 0.71 -8.79
CA SER A 34 -12.86 -0.15 -9.88
C SER A 34 -12.12 -1.50 -9.89
N VAL A 35 -10.81 -1.50 -9.59
CA VAL A 35 -10.01 -2.73 -9.46
C VAL A 35 -10.55 -3.61 -8.33
N CYS A 36 -10.97 -3.01 -7.22
CA CYS A 36 -11.56 -3.74 -6.09
C CYS A 36 -12.92 -4.37 -6.41
N LEU A 37 -13.66 -3.84 -7.39
CA LEU A 37 -15.00 -4.31 -7.78
C LEU A 37 -14.98 -5.44 -8.81
N VAL A 38 -13.84 -5.69 -9.46
CA VAL A 38 -13.71 -6.79 -10.43
C VAL A 38 -13.58 -8.13 -9.70
N ASN A 39 -14.38 -9.12 -10.13
CA ASN A 39 -14.41 -10.48 -9.57
C ASN A 39 -13.64 -11.51 -10.38
N ASP A 40 -13.28 -11.19 -11.61
CA ASP A 40 -12.54 -12.06 -12.51
C ASP A 40 -11.03 -11.73 -12.47
N PRO A 41 -10.14 -12.68 -12.17
CA PRO A 41 -8.68 -12.48 -12.21
C PRO A 41 -8.18 -11.93 -13.55
N MET A 42 -8.74 -12.40 -14.67
CA MET A 42 -8.38 -11.88 -16.00
C MET A 42 -8.87 -10.45 -16.18
N GLY A 43 -10.09 -10.15 -15.75
CA GLY A 43 -10.63 -8.79 -15.70
C GLY A 43 -9.81 -7.81 -14.85
N VAL A 44 -9.22 -8.25 -13.74
CA VAL A 44 -8.31 -7.40 -12.93
C VAL A 44 -7.03 -7.11 -13.68
N ALA A 45 -6.37 -8.14 -14.23
CA ALA A 45 -5.16 -7.96 -15.02
C ALA A 45 -5.41 -7.03 -16.22
N GLN A 46 -6.54 -7.21 -16.90
CA GLN A 46 -6.94 -6.37 -18.03
C GLN A 46 -7.29 -4.94 -17.61
N THR A 47 -7.97 -4.73 -16.48
CA THR A 47 -8.29 -3.39 -15.96
C THR A 47 -7.01 -2.63 -15.63
N VAL A 48 -6.04 -3.29 -14.99
CA VAL A 48 -4.76 -2.66 -14.66
C VAL A 48 -3.90 -2.43 -15.91
N GLN A 49 -3.86 -3.36 -16.86
CA GLN A 49 -3.14 -3.17 -18.13
C GLN A 49 -3.75 -2.07 -18.99
N SER A 50 -5.08 -2.04 -19.12
CA SER A 50 -5.79 -1.03 -19.93
C SER A 50 -5.78 0.35 -19.29
N ALA A 51 -5.75 0.43 -17.96
CA ALA A 51 -5.53 1.68 -17.24
C ALA A 51 -4.04 2.06 -17.13
N GLY A 52 -3.13 1.15 -17.51
CA GLY A 52 -1.69 1.10 -17.24
C GLY A 52 -1.02 2.43 -16.93
N GLU A 53 -0.72 3.24 -17.95
CA GLU A 53 -0.01 4.51 -17.74
C GLU A 53 -0.88 5.58 -17.05
N SER A 54 -2.17 5.64 -17.39
CA SER A 54 -3.11 6.61 -16.83
C SER A 54 -3.41 6.40 -15.34
N PHE A 55 -3.18 5.19 -14.85
CA PHE A 55 -3.34 4.79 -13.45
C PHE A 55 -2.00 4.81 -12.71
N ALA A 56 -1.00 4.14 -13.25
CA ALA A 56 0.27 3.97 -12.55
C ALA A 56 1.03 5.29 -12.41
N SER A 57 1.02 6.18 -13.41
CA SER A 57 1.77 7.44 -13.32
C SER A 57 1.26 8.35 -12.19
N PRO A 58 -0.04 8.66 -12.07
CA PRO A 58 -0.54 9.43 -10.94
C PRO A 58 -0.30 8.77 -9.59
N VAL A 59 -0.49 7.44 -9.48
CA VAL A 59 -0.22 6.71 -8.23
C VAL A 59 1.27 6.79 -7.85
N LEU A 60 2.16 6.62 -8.82
CA LEU A 60 3.60 6.74 -8.61
C LEU A 60 3.97 8.16 -8.15
N THR A 61 3.44 9.21 -8.77
CA THR A 61 3.68 10.58 -8.32
C THR A 61 3.22 10.79 -6.87
N LEU A 62 2.05 10.27 -6.51
CA LEU A 62 1.54 10.43 -5.15
C LEU A 62 2.30 9.60 -4.13
N LEU A 63 2.74 8.41 -4.51
CA LEU A 63 3.50 7.51 -3.66
C LEU A 63 4.95 8.00 -3.49
N LEU A 64 5.56 8.55 -4.54
CA LEU A 64 7.00 8.81 -4.58
C LEU A 64 7.34 10.29 -4.41
N ASP A 65 6.51 11.21 -4.89
CA ASP A 65 6.85 12.63 -4.93
C ASP A 65 6.12 13.46 -3.87
N ILE A 66 4.93 13.03 -3.46
CA ILE A 66 4.15 13.74 -2.43
C ILE A 66 4.47 13.20 -1.03
N PRO A 67 4.82 14.06 -0.06
CA PRO A 67 5.07 13.62 1.31
C PRO A 67 3.88 12.87 1.90
N TRP A 68 4.09 11.64 2.38
CA TRP A 68 3.00 10.79 2.86
C TRP A 68 2.22 11.40 4.02
N VAL A 69 2.90 12.15 4.88
CA VAL A 69 2.29 12.87 6.00
C VAL A 69 1.31 13.94 5.51
N ALA A 70 1.66 14.68 4.47
CA ALA A 70 0.77 15.69 3.89
C ALA A 70 -0.47 15.02 3.27
N THR A 71 -0.29 13.88 2.60
CA THR A 71 -1.40 13.06 2.10
C THR A 71 -2.32 12.60 3.23
N ALA A 72 -1.77 12.13 4.34
CA ALA A 72 -2.56 11.71 5.51
C ALA A 72 -3.41 12.86 6.08
N LEU A 73 -2.76 14.01 6.32
CA LEU A 73 -3.40 15.19 6.91
C LEU A 73 -4.45 15.82 5.99
N SER A 74 -4.41 15.54 4.69
CA SER A 74 -5.46 15.96 3.76
C SER A 74 -6.77 15.20 3.93
N GLY A 75 -6.78 14.08 4.67
CA GLY A 75 -7.91 13.16 4.79
C GLY A 75 -8.14 12.30 3.54
N TRP A 76 -7.26 12.38 2.55
CA TRP A 76 -7.38 11.57 1.34
C TRP A 76 -6.94 10.11 1.59
N PRO A 77 -7.78 9.09 1.33
CA PRO A 77 -7.54 7.72 1.79
C PRO A 77 -6.60 6.92 0.86
N LEU A 78 -5.53 7.54 0.34
CA LEU A 78 -4.62 6.90 -0.63
C LEU A 78 -4.13 5.53 -0.16
N PHE A 79 -3.53 5.45 1.03
CA PHE A 79 -2.96 4.19 1.53
C PHE A 79 -4.02 3.17 1.88
N GLY A 80 -5.21 3.60 2.31
CA GLY A 80 -6.36 2.72 2.50
C GLY A 80 -6.80 2.10 1.17
N LEU A 81 -6.89 2.89 0.10
CA LEU A 81 -7.20 2.40 -1.25
C LEU A 81 -6.13 1.44 -1.77
N LEU A 82 -4.85 1.77 -1.61
CA LEU A 82 -3.74 0.88 -2.01
C LEU A 82 -3.74 -0.43 -1.22
N ALA A 83 -4.06 -0.40 0.08
CA ALA A 83 -4.21 -1.60 0.89
C ALA A 83 -5.37 -2.48 0.39
N GLN A 84 -6.53 -1.90 0.06
CA GLN A 84 -7.66 -2.65 -0.48
C GLN A 84 -7.36 -3.24 -1.86
N VAL A 85 -6.75 -2.46 -2.76
CA VAL A 85 -6.28 -2.96 -4.07
C VAL A 85 -5.31 -4.11 -3.87
N SER A 86 -4.37 -3.96 -2.94
CA SER A 86 -3.35 -4.99 -2.70
C SER A 86 -3.94 -6.28 -2.14
N LEU A 87 -4.78 -6.21 -1.12
CA LEU A 87 -5.49 -7.37 -0.57
C LEU A 87 -6.30 -8.09 -1.65
N ARG A 88 -6.99 -7.33 -2.50
CA ARG A 88 -7.79 -7.89 -3.58
C ARG A 88 -6.93 -8.59 -4.63
N LYS A 89 -5.83 -7.96 -5.05
CA LYS A 89 -4.89 -8.55 -6.01
C LYS A 89 -4.23 -9.80 -5.45
N ALA A 90 -3.78 -9.77 -4.20
CA ALA A 90 -3.14 -10.92 -3.55
C ALA A 90 -4.08 -12.14 -3.48
N ASP A 91 -5.37 -11.92 -3.20
CA ASP A 91 -6.39 -12.99 -3.15
C ASP A 91 -6.72 -13.55 -4.55
N LEU A 92 -7.00 -12.68 -5.53
CA LEU A 92 -7.37 -13.10 -6.88
C LEU A 92 -6.22 -13.71 -7.68
N LEU A 93 -4.98 -13.25 -7.42
CA LEU A 93 -3.80 -13.60 -8.20
C LEU A 93 -2.90 -14.61 -7.47
N LYS A 94 -3.38 -15.19 -6.36
CA LYS A 94 -2.66 -16.15 -5.54
C LYS A 94 -2.06 -17.33 -6.33
N ASP A 95 -2.77 -17.79 -7.36
CA ASP A 95 -2.37 -18.95 -8.17
C ASP A 95 -1.57 -18.57 -9.43
N VAL A 96 -1.40 -17.27 -9.72
CA VAL A 96 -0.81 -16.77 -10.98
C VAL A 96 0.53 -16.09 -10.75
N ILE A 97 0.62 -15.17 -9.78
CA ILE A 97 1.76 -14.27 -9.59
C ILE A 97 2.37 -14.37 -8.18
N ASN A 98 1.65 -15.03 -7.26
CA ASN A 98 1.98 -15.08 -5.84
C ASN A 98 2.93 -16.24 -5.51
N GLN A 99 4.01 -16.35 -6.27
CA GLN A 99 5.03 -17.39 -6.13
C GLN A 99 6.13 -16.92 -5.16
N GLU A 100 6.72 -17.84 -4.39
CA GLU A 100 7.74 -17.52 -3.38
C GLU A 100 8.93 -16.71 -3.93
N GLY A 101 9.30 -16.91 -5.21
CA GLY A 101 10.38 -16.16 -5.85
C GLY A 101 10.05 -14.69 -6.10
N ILE A 102 8.77 -14.33 -6.29
CA ILE A 102 8.35 -12.96 -6.61
C ILE A 102 8.25 -12.10 -5.34
N ASP A 103 7.73 -12.67 -4.25
CA ASP A 103 7.65 -11.96 -2.97
C ASP A 103 8.95 -12.02 -2.15
N GLY A 104 10.00 -12.68 -2.65
CA GLY A 104 11.24 -12.87 -1.91
C GLY A 104 11.08 -13.73 -0.65
N LEU A 105 10.12 -14.66 -0.67
CA LEU A 105 9.88 -15.66 0.38
C LEU A 105 10.67 -16.96 0.15
N ALA A 106 11.63 -16.96 -0.78
CA ALA A 106 12.48 -18.10 -1.06
C ALA A 106 13.45 -18.43 0.10
N SER A 107 13.90 -17.41 0.85
CA SER A 107 14.81 -17.60 1.97
C SER A 107 14.06 -18.06 3.23
N LYS A 108 14.72 -18.88 4.06
CA LYS A 108 14.15 -19.35 5.34
C LYS A 108 13.85 -18.19 6.28
N SER A 109 14.71 -17.17 6.29
CA SER A 109 14.56 -15.98 7.13
C SER A 109 13.31 -15.18 6.76
N SER A 110 13.16 -14.83 5.47
CA SER A 110 11.99 -14.10 4.96
C SER A 110 10.69 -14.88 5.19
N ARG A 111 10.69 -16.20 4.97
CA ARG A 111 9.51 -17.04 5.21
C ARG A 111 9.14 -17.08 6.70
N SER A 112 10.12 -17.26 7.58
CA SER A 112 9.90 -17.28 9.04
C SER A 112 9.38 -15.93 9.55
N TYR A 113 9.94 -14.83 9.05
CA TYR A 113 9.49 -13.48 9.36
C TYR A 113 8.05 -13.25 8.89
N PHE A 114 7.76 -13.60 7.63
CA PHE A 114 6.42 -13.48 7.06
C PHE A 114 5.35 -14.26 7.84
N GLU A 115 5.65 -15.50 8.22
CA GLU A 115 4.75 -16.34 9.02
C GLU A 115 4.51 -15.76 10.42
N ALA A 116 5.57 -15.31 11.09
CA ALA A 116 5.48 -14.67 12.40
C ALA A 116 4.63 -13.38 12.34
N MET A 117 4.88 -12.53 11.33
CA MET A 117 4.09 -11.32 11.08
C MET A 117 2.62 -11.62 10.85
N ARG A 118 2.30 -12.59 9.98
CA ARG A 118 0.90 -12.97 9.71
C ARG A 118 0.20 -13.50 10.96
N SER A 119 0.88 -14.32 11.76
CA SER A 119 0.32 -14.84 13.02
C SER A 119 0.02 -13.69 13.98
N ALA A 120 0.97 -12.78 14.16
CA ALA A 120 0.82 -11.65 15.07
C ALA A 120 -0.25 -10.65 14.62
N MET A 121 -0.37 -10.40 13.32
CA MET A 121 -1.45 -9.59 12.74
C MET A 121 -2.83 -10.21 12.99
N ASN A 122 -2.97 -11.53 12.83
CA ASN A 122 -4.24 -12.23 13.08
C ASN A 122 -4.67 -12.12 14.56
N SER A 123 -3.73 -12.00 15.48
CA SER A 123 -3.98 -11.77 16.91
C SER A 123 -3.96 -10.29 17.31
N SER A 124 -3.77 -9.36 16.37
CA SER A 124 -3.57 -7.92 16.65
C SER A 124 -2.48 -7.63 17.68
N ASP A 125 -1.43 -8.46 17.72
CA ASP A 125 -0.33 -8.34 18.66
C ASP A 125 0.83 -7.55 18.05
N LEU A 126 0.80 -6.23 18.29
CA LEU A 126 1.83 -5.31 17.81
C LEU A 126 3.21 -5.59 18.42
N GLY A 127 3.28 -6.13 19.64
CA GLY A 127 4.54 -6.47 20.30
C GLY A 127 5.24 -7.62 19.57
N SER A 128 4.49 -8.70 19.30
CA SER A 128 5.00 -9.82 18.52
C SER A 128 5.40 -9.44 17.09
N MET A 129 4.71 -8.47 16.47
CA MET A 129 5.11 -7.92 15.17
C MET A 129 6.46 -7.20 15.25
N ALA A 130 6.64 -6.35 16.27
CA ALA A 130 7.91 -5.64 16.50
C ALA A 130 9.07 -6.62 16.73
N ASP A 131 8.86 -7.64 17.57
CA ASP A 131 9.87 -8.66 17.87
C ASP A 131 10.26 -9.46 16.62
N ALA A 132 9.28 -9.86 15.80
CA ALA A 132 9.52 -10.55 14.54
C ALA A 132 10.33 -9.68 13.57
N THR A 133 10.03 -8.38 13.50
CA THR A 133 10.76 -7.41 12.69
C THR A 133 12.20 -7.23 13.16
N LEU A 134 12.45 -7.08 14.47
CA LEU A 134 13.81 -6.94 14.99
C LEU A 134 14.65 -8.18 14.69
N LYS A 135 14.09 -9.37 14.94
CA LYS A 135 14.75 -10.64 14.62
C LYS A 135 15.10 -10.78 13.13
N TYR A 136 14.23 -10.31 12.25
CA TYR A 136 14.49 -10.31 10.80
C TYR A 136 15.62 -9.36 10.41
N LEU A 137 15.69 -8.17 11.02
CA LEU A 137 16.72 -7.17 10.72
C LEU A 137 18.09 -7.47 11.33
N GLU A 138 18.13 -8.27 12.40
CA GLU A 138 19.36 -8.78 13.01
C GLU A 138 19.98 -9.95 12.23
N ASP A 139 19.22 -10.59 11.33
CA ASP A 139 19.73 -11.63 10.46
C ASP A 139 20.78 -11.02 9.50
N PRO A 140 21.98 -11.61 9.33
CA PRO A 140 23.00 -11.13 8.41
C PRO A 140 22.65 -11.30 6.92
N GLU A 141 21.61 -12.06 6.56
CA GLU A 141 21.12 -12.21 5.18
C GLU A 141 19.72 -11.59 4.91
N PRO A 142 19.34 -10.44 5.47
CA PRO A 142 17.96 -9.95 5.34
C PRO A 142 17.67 -9.48 3.90
N THR A 143 18.72 -9.23 3.11
CA THR A 143 18.70 -8.60 1.79
C THR A 143 19.12 -9.51 0.64
N GLY A 144 18.98 -10.83 0.77
CA GLY A 144 19.11 -11.75 -0.38
C GLY A 144 18.17 -11.34 -1.54
N GLU A 145 18.42 -11.83 -2.76
CA GLU A 145 17.57 -11.56 -3.94
C GLU A 145 16.09 -11.80 -3.61
N GLY A 146 15.30 -10.72 -3.54
CA GLY A 146 13.87 -10.73 -3.17
C GLY A 146 13.52 -10.05 -1.84
N GLY A 147 14.48 -9.76 -0.95
CA GLY A 147 14.23 -9.25 0.41
C GLY A 147 13.70 -7.81 0.53
N VAL A 148 13.57 -7.06 -0.56
CA VAL A 148 13.15 -5.64 -0.53
C VAL A 148 11.77 -5.46 0.09
N LEU A 149 10.81 -6.33 -0.25
CA LEU A 149 9.45 -6.27 0.30
C LEU A 149 9.41 -6.59 1.79
N GLY A 150 10.22 -7.57 2.22
CA GLY A 150 10.40 -7.89 3.65
C GLY A 150 10.99 -6.72 4.42
N ALA A 151 12.05 -6.09 3.88
CA ALA A 151 12.68 -4.90 4.47
C ALA A 151 11.74 -3.70 4.55
N LEU A 152 10.98 -3.41 3.50
CA LEU A 152 9.96 -2.35 3.51
C LEU A 152 8.85 -2.64 4.53
N THR A 153 8.43 -3.90 4.64
CA THR A 153 7.43 -4.33 5.63
C THR A 153 7.97 -4.16 7.03
N ALA A 154 9.21 -4.55 7.29
CA ALA A 154 9.90 -4.35 8.56
C ALA A 154 9.97 -2.86 8.96
N LEU A 155 10.37 -1.99 8.03
CA LEU A 155 10.37 -0.55 8.27
C LEU A 155 8.97 0.00 8.56
N ALA A 156 7.94 -0.45 7.84
CA ALA A 156 6.56 -0.08 8.09
C ALA A 156 6.08 -0.56 9.48
N THR A 157 6.43 -1.78 9.89
CA THR A 157 6.11 -2.29 11.24
C THR A 157 6.78 -1.44 12.31
N GLN A 158 8.07 -1.10 12.18
CA GLN A 158 8.75 -0.24 13.16
C GLN A 158 8.06 1.12 13.28
N ALA A 159 7.66 1.71 12.15
CA ALA A 159 6.95 2.98 12.15
C ALA A 159 5.57 2.86 12.83
N ALA A 160 4.85 1.76 12.59
CA ALA A 160 3.54 1.47 13.18
C ALA A 160 3.58 1.33 14.71
N VAL A 161 4.61 0.68 15.25
CA VAL A 161 4.73 0.42 16.70
C VAL A 161 5.43 1.55 17.47
N GLN A 162 6.00 2.52 16.76
CA GLN A 162 6.70 3.64 17.38
C GLN A 162 5.73 4.55 18.13
N SER A 163 6.05 4.88 19.39
CA SER A 163 5.24 5.75 20.25
C SER A 163 5.60 7.23 20.11
N SER A 164 6.85 7.55 19.80
CA SER A 164 7.32 8.91 19.54
C SER A 164 6.89 9.38 18.15
N VAL A 165 6.09 10.45 18.09
CA VAL A 165 5.67 11.06 16.82
C VAL A 165 6.88 11.44 15.95
N GLN A 166 7.92 12.03 16.54
CA GLN A 166 9.11 12.44 15.80
C GLN A 166 9.86 11.25 15.19
N GLU A 167 10.04 10.18 15.96
CA GLU A 167 10.69 8.96 15.45
C GLU A 167 9.85 8.28 14.39
N ARG A 168 8.51 8.25 14.56
CA ARG A 168 7.59 7.73 13.55
C ARG A 168 7.69 8.53 12.24
N LEU A 169 7.72 9.86 12.30
CA LEU A 169 7.89 10.72 11.12
C LEU A 169 9.22 10.43 10.41
N ASN A 170 10.30 10.25 11.16
CA ASN A 170 11.60 9.89 10.59
C ASN A 170 11.55 8.53 9.88
N LEU A 171 10.89 7.54 10.46
CA LEU A 171 10.71 6.22 9.87
C LEU A 171 9.82 6.26 8.62
N ILE A 172 8.74 7.04 8.62
CA ILE A 172 7.88 7.24 7.44
C ILE A 172 8.67 7.86 6.28
N ASN A 173 9.45 8.91 6.56
CA ASN A 173 10.29 9.53 5.54
C ASN A 173 11.33 8.53 5.00
N GLY A 174 11.97 7.77 5.89
CA GLY A 174 12.90 6.70 5.50
C GLY A 174 12.24 5.60 4.66
N LEU A 175 11.01 5.22 5.01
CA LEU A 175 10.22 4.23 4.28
C LEU A 175 9.81 4.75 2.90
N GLN A 176 9.41 6.02 2.78
CA GLN A 176 9.12 6.64 1.49
C GLN A 176 10.37 6.69 0.60
N GLU A 177 11.53 7.06 1.15
CA GLU A 177 12.80 7.04 0.41
C GLU A 177 13.24 5.63 -0.01
N ALA A 178 12.98 4.62 0.84
CA ALA A 178 13.21 3.22 0.48
C ALA A 178 12.24 2.78 -0.64
N MET A 179 10.98 3.20 -0.59
CA MET A 179 9.97 2.94 -1.62
C MET A 179 10.39 3.53 -2.97
N LYS A 180 10.92 4.77 -3.02
CA LYS A 180 11.45 5.39 -4.25
C LYS A 180 12.57 4.59 -4.90
N LYS A 181 13.37 3.88 -4.10
CA LYS A 181 14.46 3.05 -4.61
C LYS A 181 13.93 1.72 -5.16
N ALA A 182 12.88 1.18 -4.54
CA ALA A 182 12.26 -0.09 -4.86
C ALA A 182 11.30 -0.01 -6.06
N VAL A 183 10.55 1.09 -6.20
CA VAL A 183 9.54 1.28 -7.25
C VAL A 183 10.06 2.30 -8.25
N ARG A 184 10.42 1.86 -9.46
CA ARG A 184 10.91 2.75 -10.53
C ARG A 184 9.98 2.81 -11.72
N THR A 185 9.15 1.78 -11.88
CA THR A 185 8.27 1.61 -13.02
C THR A 185 6.85 1.28 -12.57
N SER A 186 5.90 1.41 -13.50
CA SER A 186 4.53 0.95 -13.31
C SER A 186 4.46 -0.56 -13.04
N ALA A 187 5.36 -1.34 -13.65
CA ALA A 187 5.45 -2.78 -13.43
C ALA A 187 5.90 -3.11 -11.99
N ASP A 188 6.86 -2.35 -11.44
CA ASP A 188 7.29 -2.54 -10.05
C ASP A 188 6.14 -2.26 -9.09
N LEU A 189 5.40 -1.17 -9.30
CA LEU A 189 4.22 -0.85 -8.50
C LEU A 189 3.17 -1.95 -8.60
N ASP A 190 2.93 -2.48 -9.80
CA ASP A 190 1.95 -3.54 -10.01
C ASP A 190 2.31 -4.82 -9.24
N LEU A 191 3.59 -5.20 -9.28
CA LEU A 191 4.17 -6.31 -8.52
C LEU A 191 4.01 -6.09 -7.02
N MET A 192 4.37 -4.90 -6.53
CA MET A 192 4.26 -4.54 -5.13
C MET A 192 2.82 -4.51 -4.64
N LEU A 193 1.86 -4.12 -5.48
CA LEU A 193 0.44 -4.20 -5.14
C LEU A 193 -0.06 -5.65 -5.12
N ALA A 194 0.53 -6.56 -5.89
CA ALA A 194 0.16 -7.98 -5.86
C ALA A 194 0.81 -8.78 -4.72
N THR A 195 1.64 -8.15 -3.89
CA THR A 195 2.44 -8.85 -2.88
C THR A 195 1.60 -9.51 -1.78
N ARG A 196 2.11 -10.63 -1.26
CA ARG A 196 1.62 -11.23 -0.01
C ARG A 196 1.97 -10.45 1.25
N TRP A 197 3.03 -9.66 1.22
CA TRP A 197 3.47 -8.90 2.38
C TRP A 197 2.38 -7.92 2.83
N PRO A 198 2.12 -7.77 4.14
CA PRO A 198 1.11 -6.83 4.65
C PRO A 198 1.56 -5.34 4.56
N LEU A 199 2.44 -5.02 3.61
CA LEU A 199 3.12 -3.74 3.47
C LEU A 199 2.13 -2.57 3.40
N TRP A 200 1.17 -2.64 2.50
CA TRP A 200 0.23 -1.53 2.27
C TRP A 200 -0.70 -1.29 3.46
N SER A 201 -1.14 -2.37 4.13
CA SER A 201 -1.92 -2.26 5.37
C SER A 201 -1.12 -1.61 6.48
N LEU A 202 0.17 -1.94 6.62
CA LEU A 202 1.06 -1.34 7.62
C LEU A 202 1.39 0.12 7.31
N ILE A 203 1.61 0.46 6.03
CA ILE A 203 1.78 1.86 5.61
C ILE A 203 0.52 2.65 5.95
N HIS A 204 -0.66 2.13 5.60
CA HIS A 204 -1.93 2.77 5.94
C HIS A 204 -2.05 3.02 7.44
N PHE A 205 -1.84 1.99 8.26
CA PHE A 205 -1.91 2.09 9.72
C PHE A 205 -0.92 3.12 10.28
N THR A 206 0.32 3.10 9.78
CA THR A 206 1.39 4.01 10.22
C THR A 206 1.06 5.47 9.90
N VAL A 207 0.59 5.72 8.68
CA VAL A 207 0.34 7.06 8.18
C VAL A 207 -0.97 7.62 8.76
N ASP A 208 -1.99 6.78 8.92
CA ASP A 208 -3.28 7.18 9.51
C ASP A 208 -3.17 7.50 11.00
N ALA A 209 -2.26 6.83 11.73
CA ALA A 209 -2.00 7.16 13.13
C ALA A 209 -1.46 8.59 13.34
N ILE A 210 -1.07 9.32 12.29
CA ILE A 210 -0.74 10.75 12.34
C ILE A 210 -1.97 11.64 12.15
N SER A 211 -2.97 11.20 11.39
CA SER A 211 -4.18 12.00 11.10
C SER A 211 -5.10 12.14 12.31
N VAL A 212 -4.98 11.22 13.27
CA VAL A 212 -5.81 11.12 14.49
C VAL A 212 -5.15 11.79 15.72
N ALA A 213 -3.87 12.14 15.64
CA ALA A 213 -3.08 12.72 16.74
C ALA A 213 -3.15 14.26 16.75
#